data_AF-A0A533WT92-F1
#
_entry.id   AF-A0A533WT92-F1
#
_cell.length_a   1.000
_cell.length_b   1.000
_cell.length_c   1.000
_cell.angle_alpha   90.00
_cell.angle_beta   90.00
_cell.angle_gamma   90.00
#
_symmetry.space_group_name_H-M   'P 1'
#
loop_
_entity.id
_entity.type
_entity.pdbx_description
1 polymer ?
#
loop_
_entity_poly.entity_id
_entity_poly.type
_entity_poly.pdbx_seq_one_letter_code
_entity_poly.pdbx_strand_id
1 'polypeptide(L)'
;MQYFIALKIGEKRVKEAREYLNKKSNGQAMPALALKDNKSNVWEPVGEENLYSVLNEAGGYVLTDVNGYMIVLCDKNGISKAIVRGLNAEQKDTIVKMLQMDSIIEYKGQVSLPV
;
A
#
# COMPACT_ATOMS: atom_id res chain seq x y z
N MET A 1 -13.32 -19.50 1.76
CA MET A 1 -12.23 -19.95 0.85
C MET A 1 -11.21 -20.71 1.70
N GLN A 2 -10.49 -21.71 1.18
CA GLN A 2 -9.41 -22.37 1.94
C GLN A 2 -8.24 -21.37 2.09
N TYR A 3 -7.67 -21.24 3.29
CA TYR A 3 -6.62 -20.26 3.62
C TYR A 3 -5.53 -20.16 2.55
N PHE A 4 -5.01 -21.31 2.11
CA PHE A 4 -3.91 -21.38 1.14
C PHE A 4 -4.27 -20.79 -0.23
N ILE A 5 -5.53 -20.94 -0.67
CA ILE A 5 -6.02 -20.37 -1.93
C ILE A 5 -6.12 -18.84 -1.81
N ALA A 6 -6.68 -18.35 -0.70
CA ALA A 6 -6.77 -16.92 -0.42
C ALA A 6 -5.38 -16.28 -0.35
N LEU A 7 -4.43 -16.93 0.34
CA LEU A 7 -3.06 -16.44 0.47
C LEU A 7 -2.38 -16.34 -0.89
N LYS A 8 -2.44 -17.39 -1.72
CA LYS A 8 -1.80 -17.39 -3.04
C LYS A 8 -2.35 -16.32 -3.98
N ILE A 9 -3.67 -16.07 -3.94
CA ILE A 9 -4.29 -14.98 -4.71
C ILE A 9 -3.83 -13.63 -4.17
N GLY A 10 -3.80 -13.48 -2.85
CA GLY A 10 -3.34 -12.28 -2.16
C GLY A 10 -1.88 -11.92 -2.49
N GLU A 11 -0.98 -12.89 -2.40
CA GLU A 11 0.44 -12.73 -2.71
C GLU A 11 0.66 -12.29 -4.15
N LYS A 12 -0.11 -12.85 -5.10
CA LYS A 12 -0.05 -12.43 -6.50
C LYS A 12 -0.41 -10.94 -6.64
N ARG A 13 -1.51 -10.50 -6.01
CA ARG A 13 -1.97 -9.10 -6.05
C ARG A 13 -0.99 -8.15 -5.39
N VAL A 14 -0.41 -8.55 -4.26
CA VAL A 14 0.64 -7.80 -3.56
C VAL A 14 1.88 -7.65 -4.45
N LYS A 15 2.30 -8.73 -5.12
CA LYS A 15 3.45 -8.70 -6.03
C LYS A 15 3.21 -7.73 -7.19
N GLU A 16 2.06 -7.81 -7.84
CA GLU A 16 1.67 -6.92 -8.95
C GLU A 16 1.63 -5.45 -8.50
N ALA A 17 1.01 -5.16 -7.34
CA ALA A 17 0.97 -3.82 -6.77
C ALA A 17 2.36 -3.29 -6.42
N ARG A 18 3.23 -4.13 -5.84
CA ARG A 18 4.62 -3.78 -5.52
C ARG A 18 5.42 -3.48 -6.78
N GLU A 19 5.32 -4.32 -7.80
CA GLU A 19 6.02 -4.13 -9.07
C GLU A 19 5.56 -2.85 -9.77
N TYR A 20 4.26 -2.54 -9.73
CA TYR A 20 3.72 -1.29 -10.24
C TYR A 20 4.28 -0.07 -9.49
N LEU A 21 4.22 -0.08 -8.15
CA LEU A 21 4.72 1.03 -7.34
C LEU A 21 6.24 1.21 -7.49
N ASN A 22 7.00 0.12 -7.59
CA ASN A 22 8.44 0.13 -7.82
C ASN A 22 8.85 0.86 -9.08
N LYS A 23 8.06 0.77 -10.17
CA LYS A 23 8.32 1.51 -11.41
C LYS A 23 8.23 3.02 -11.22
N LYS A 24 7.47 3.48 -10.23
CA LYS A 24 7.25 4.90 -9.92
C LYS A 24 8.17 5.40 -8.80
N SER A 25 8.60 4.51 -7.90
CA SER A 25 9.38 4.83 -6.71
C SER A 25 10.82 4.30 -6.75
N ASN A 26 11.41 4.14 -7.94
CA ASN A 26 12.80 3.69 -8.12
C ASN A 26 13.19 2.44 -7.32
N GLY A 27 12.30 1.45 -7.23
CA GLY A 27 12.58 0.19 -6.53
C GLY A 27 12.43 0.21 -5.00
N GLN A 28 11.93 1.30 -4.42
CA GLN A 28 11.76 1.44 -2.96
C GLN A 28 10.46 0.82 -2.41
N ALA A 29 9.61 0.23 -3.25
CA ALA A 29 8.33 -0.33 -2.83
C ALA A 29 8.48 -1.70 -2.18
N MET A 30 7.86 -1.84 -1.01
CA MET A 30 7.83 -3.06 -0.20
C MET A 30 6.43 -3.69 -0.26
N PRO A 31 6.32 -5.02 -0.21
CA PRO A 31 5.03 -5.70 -0.07
C PRO A 31 4.44 -5.44 1.33
N ALA A 32 3.11 -5.49 1.46
CA ALA A 32 2.40 -5.28 2.72
C ALA A 32 1.49 -6.48 3.07
N LEU A 33 0.16 -6.33 3.00
CA LEU A 33 -0.81 -7.34 3.43
C LEU A 33 -1.39 -8.09 2.23
N ALA A 34 -1.26 -9.43 2.24
CA ALA A 34 -1.83 -10.31 1.21
C ALA A 34 -3.27 -10.74 1.51
N LEU A 35 -3.68 -10.70 2.78
CA LEU A 35 -5.00 -11.12 3.23
C LEU A 35 -5.74 -9.94 3.84
N LYS A 36 -7.06 -10.00 3.80
CA LYS A 36 -7.88 -9.01 4.50
C LYS A 36 -7.80 -9.23 6.01
N ASP A 37 -7.65 -8.15 6.77
CA ASP A 37 -7.89 -8.15 8.21
C ASP A 37 -9.40 -8.06 8.43
N ASN A 38 -10.07 -9.21 8.53
CA ASN A 38 -11.46 -9.28 8.97
C ASN A 38 -11.49 -10.00 10.33
N LYS A 39 -12.41 -9.58 11.21
CA LYS A 39 -12.61 -10.24 12.52
C LYS A 39 -13.33 -11.58 12.41
N SER A 40 -13.37 -12.18 11.22
CA SER A 40 -14.10 -13.40 10.92
C SER A 40 -13.12 -14.55 10.71
N ASN A 41 -13.55 -15.78 10.95
CA ASN A 41 -12.77 -16.99 10.62
C ASN A 41 -12.73 -17.29 9.10
N VAL A 42 -12.91 -16.28 8.25
CA VAL A 42 -12.99 -16.41 6.80
C VAL A 42 -11.84 -15.65 6.16
N TRP A 43 -10.87 -16.40 5.65
CA TRP A 43 -9.73 -15.82 4.95
C TRP A 43 -10.12 -15.38 3.54
N GLU A 44 -9.89 -14.10 3.27
CA GLU A 44 -10.12 -13.47 1.98
C GLU A 44 -8.82 -12.83 1.48
N PRO A 45 -8.51 -12.95 0.18
CA PRO A 45 -7.39 -12.21 -0.41
C PRO A 45 -7.66 -10.71 -0.37
N VAL A 46 -6.59 -9.93 -0.25
CA VAL A 46 -6.64 -8.47 -0.43
C VAL A 46 -7.27 -8.12 -1.78
N GLY A 47 -7.99 -7.00 -1.84
CA GLY A 47 -8.69 -6.58 -3.05
C GLY A 47 -7.79 -6.39 -4.28
N GLU A 48 -8.39 -6.52 -5.45
CA GLU A 48 -7.68 -6.38 -6.72
C GLU A 48 -7.47 -4.91 -7.09
N GLU A 49 -8.40 -4.05 -6.67
CA GLU A 49 -8.35 -2.62 -6.96
C GLU A 49 -7.10 -1.96 -6.38
N ASN A 50 -6.49 -1.07 -7.15
CA ASN A 50 -5.38 -0.26 -6.69
C ASN A 50 -5.90 1.14 -6.42
N LEU A 51 -5.91 1.54 -5.16
CA LEU A 51 -6.12 2.91 -4.70
C LEU A 51 -4.85 3.37 -4.01
N TYR A 52 -4.54 4.65 -4.05
CA TYR A 52 -3.36 5.18 -3.35
C TYR A 52 -3.77 6.04 -2.16
N SER A 53 -3.00 5.99 -1.09
CA SER A 53 -3.13 6.89 0.05
C SER A 53 -1.77 7.43 0.42
N VAL A 54 -1.74 8.70 0.81
CA VAL A 54 -0.53 9.39 1.25
C VAL A 54 -0.60 9.56 2.76
N LEU A 55 0.39 9.04 3.47
CA LEU A 55 0.50 9.15 4.92
C LEU A 55 1.77 9.94 5.26
N ASN A 56 1.73 10.69 6.36
CA ASN A 56 2.89 11.35 6.93
C ASN A 56 3.39 10.49 8.10
N GLU A 57 4.71 10.27 8.23
CA GLU A 57 5.32 9.42 9.27
C GLU A 57 5.24 10.01 10.70
N ALA A 58 4.27 10.89 10.98
CA ALA A 58 4.02 11.46 12.30
C ALA A 58 3.34 10.49 13.30
N GLY A 59 3.14 9.21 12.94
CA GLY A 59 2.27 8.25 13.63
C GLY A 59 2.93 7.07 14.36
N GLY A 60 4.25 7.11 14.64
CA GLY A 60 5.01 6.12 15.44
C GLY A 60 5.71 5.03 14.59
N TYR A 61 6.92 4.53 14.89
CA TYR A 61 7.77 4.51 16.09
C TYR A 61 9.23 4.89 15.69
N VAL A 62 9.76 5.94 16.34
CA VAL A 62 11.15 6.41 16.53
C VAL A 62 12.25 5.91 15.57
N LEU A 63 12.88 6.83 14.83
CA LEU A 63 14.26 7.32 15.06
C LEU A 63 14.61 8.43 14.04
N THR A 64 14.95 9.60 14.58
CA THR A 64 15.64 10.75 13.97
C THR A 64 14.90 11.56 12.88
N ASP A 65 14.48 12.78 13.21
CA ASP A 65 14.41 13.99 12.35
C ASP A 65 14.00 13.92 10.85
N VAL A 66 13.18 12.97 10.38
CA VAL A 66 12.74 12.96 8.97
C VAL A 66 11.25 13.28 8.81
N ASN A 67 10.96 14.44 8.22
CA ASN A 67 9.68 14.76 7.58
C ASN A 67 9.47 13.84 6.35
N GLY A 68 9.26 12.55 6.59
CA GLY A 68 9.07 11.52 5.58
C GLY A 68 7.60 11.29 5.26
N TYR A 69 7.30 11.16 3.97
CA TYR A 69 6.01 10.72 3.49
C TYR A 69 6.06 9.25 3.14
N MET A 70 4.92 8.59 3.32
CA MET A 70 4.68 7.24 2.86
C MET A 70 3.55 7.24 1.83
N ILE A 71 3.75 6.51 0.74
CA ILE A 71 2.70 6.23 -0.23
C ILE A 71 2.33 4.77 -0.12
N VAL A 72 1.04 4.51 -0.02
CA VAL A 72 0.48 3.18 0.16
C VAL A 72 -0.49 2.88 -0.98
N LEU A 73 -0.31 1.76 -1.65
CA LEU A 73 -1.35 1.18 -2.49
C LEU A 73 -2.21 0.26 -1.63
N CYS A 74 -3.52 0.45 -1.66
CA CYS A 74 -4.49 -0.28 -0.87
C CYS A 74 -5.71 -0.68 -1.69
N ASP A 75 -6.51 -1.60 -1.15
CA ASP A 75 -7.82 -1.91 -1.71
C ASP A 75 -8.90 -0.92 -1.24
N LYS A 76 -10.14 -1.10 -1.71
CA LYS A 76 -11.30 -0.27 -1.32
C LYS A 76 -11.62 -0.27 0.18
N ASN A 77 -11.12 -1.25 0.93
CA ASN A 77 -11.32 -1.36 2.37
C ASN A 77 -10.15 -0.74 3.13
N GLY A 78 -9.17 -0.15 2.43
CA GLY A 78 -7.98 0.44 3.02
C GLY A 78 -6.88 -0.57 3.36
N ILE A 79 -6.95 -1.81 2.86
CA ILE A 79 -5.97 -2.85 3.18
C ILE A 79 -4.73 -2.66 2.30
N SER A 80 -3.58 -2.38 2.91
CA SER A 80 -2.35 -2.08 2.19
C SER A 80 -1.79 -3.29 1.45
N LYS A 81 -1.45 -3.12 0.17
CA LYS A 81 -0.81 -4.12 -0.69
C LYS A 81 0.67 -3.83 -0.89
N ALA A 82 1.02 -2.57 -1.10
CA ALA A 82 2.39 -2.14 -1.29
C ALA A 82 2.61 -0.78 -0.63
N ILE A 83 3.80 -0.56 -0.09
CA ILE A 83 4.16 0.64 0.64
C ILE A 83 5.52 1.16 0.18
N VAL A 84 5.69 2.48 0.14
CA VAL A 84 6.98 3.15 -0.02
C VAL A 84 7.10 4.17 1.10
N ARG A 85 8.16 4.08 1.90
CA ARG A 85 8.44 4.94 3.06
C ARG A 85 9.67 5.82 2.81
N GLY A 86 9.88 6.83 3.66
CA GLY A 86 11.05 7.71 3.57
C GLY A 86 11.09 8.59 2.33
N LEU A 87 9.92 8.99 1.81
CA LEU A 87 9.83 9.89 0.66
C LEU A 87 9.91 11.35 1.12
N ASN A 88 10.65 12.16 0.39
CA ASN A 88 10.62 13.62 0.58
C ASN A 88 9.35 14.21 -0.08
N ALA A 89 9.02 15.48 0.23
CA ALA A 89 7.85 16.15 -0.32
C ALA A 89 7.81 16.16 -1.86
N GLU A 90 8.96 16.40 -2.50
CA GLU A 90 9.08 16.41 -3.97
C GLU A 90 8.88 15.03 -4.59
N GLN A 91 9.46 13.99 -3.98
CA GLN A 91 9.32 12.60 -4.44
C GLN A 91 7.87 12.14 -4.31
N LYS A 92 7.24 12.46 -3.17
CA LYS A 92 5.83 12.20 -2.92
C LYS A 92 4.95 12.84 -4.00
N ASP A 93 5.13 14.14 -4.25
CA ASP A 93 4.33 14.87 -5.25
C ASP A 93 4.52 14.29 -6.66
N THR A 94 5.76 13.93 -7.01
CA THR A 94 6.09 13.28 -8.28
C THR A 94 5.36 11.95 -8.44
N ILE A 95 5.43 11.08 -7.43
CA ILE A 95 4.76 9.77 -7.47
C ILE A 95 3.23 9.95 -7.52
N VAL A 96 2.66 10.86 -6.71
CA VAL A 96 1.22 11.15 -6.70
C VAL A 96 0.75 11.62 -8.08
N LYS A 97 1.48 12.53 -8.73
CA LYS A 97 1.18 12.96 -10.10
C LYS A 97 1.19 11.78 -11.07
N MET A 98 2.19 10.90 -11.00
CA MET A 98 2.24 9.71 -11.84
C MET A 98 1.04 8.77 -11.61
N LEU A 99 0.65 8.56 -10.35
CA LEU A 99 -0.51 7.74 -9.99
C LEU A 99 -1.82 8.35 -10.50
N GLN A 100 -1.98 9.67 -10.39
CA GLN A 100 -3.13 10.39 -10.93
C GLN A 100 -3.18 10.34 -12.46
N MET A 101 -2.03 10.45 -13.14
CA MET A 101 -1.95 10.29 -14.60
C MET A 101 -2.36 8.88 -15.04
N ASP A 102 -2.03 7.85 -14.25
CA ASP A 102 -2.50 6.47 -14.45
C ASP A 102 -3.97 6.26 -14.02
N SER A 103 -4.71 7.33 -13.70
CA SER A 103 -6.12 7.30 -13.25
C SER A 103 -6.37 6.49 -11.98
N ILE A 104 -5.35 6.35 -11.12
CA ILE A 104 -5.50 5.72 -9.81
C ILE A 104 -6.19 6.69 -8.87
N ILE A 105 -7.22 6.23 -8.18
CA ILE A 105 -8.03 7.05 -7.29
C ILE A 105 -7.35 7.15 -5.93
N GLU A 106 -7.40 8.33 -5.33
CA GLU A 106 -6.95 8.57 -3.96
C GLU A 106 -7.94 7.98 -2.95
N TYR A 107 -7.46 7.12 -2.07
CA TYR A 107 -8.20 6.61 -0.94
C TYR A 107 -7.99 7.51 0.28
N LYS A 108 -9.09 8.10 0.79
CA LYS A 108 -9.08 9.01 1.95
C LYS A 108 -9.53 8.35 3.25
N GLY A 109 -9.79 7.04 3.24
CA GLY A 109 -10.19 6.30 4.42
C GLY A 109 -9.01 5.90 5.30
N GLN A 110 -9.30 5.14 6.37
CA GLN A 110 -8.26 4.57 7.21
C GLN A 110 -7.55 3.43 6.47
N VAL A 111 -6.22 3.47 6.47
CA VAL A 111 -5.37 2.46 5.83
C VAL A 111 -4.85 1.49 6.88
N SER A 112 -5.05 0.20 6.67
CA SER A 112 -4.47 -0.87 7.49
C SER A 112 -3.03 -1.12 7.04
N LEU A 113 -2.07 -0.84 7.92
CA LEU A 113 -0.65 -1.05 7.69
C LEU A 113 -0.20 -2.38 8.33
N PRO A 114 0.83 -3.05 7.78
CA PRO A 114 1.46 -4.16 8.47
C PRO A 114 2.13 -3.64 9.75
N VAL A 115 1.80 -4.27 10.88
CA VAL A 115 2.42 -4.03 12.21
C VAL A 115 3.76 -4.74 12.35
#